data_AF-A0A382J816-F1
#
_entry.id   AF-A0A382J816-F1
#
_cell.length_a   1.000
_cell.length_b   1.000
_cell.length_c   1.000
_cell.angle_alpha   90.00
_cell.angle_beta   90.00
_cell.angle_gamma   90.00
#
_symmetry.space_group_name_H-M   'P 1'
#
loop_
_entity.id
_entity.type
_entity.pdbx_description
1 polymer ?
#
loop_
_entity_poly.entity_id
_entity_poly.type
_entity_poly.pdbx_seq_one_letter_code
_entity_poly.pdbx_strand_id
1 'polypeptide(L)'
;MKRLVFISNWLYLFSLSLWVAGMFLLGILVEIMVRVNLKDQKLVASTIMNKIMDVFNINIIYTCLTIMVLSEVIKFLITKYSTVGYEPQVVTKRRYTREVFLAVMMVLAIYIGSVLRPEMHAMDQLKKANPADQKLQIQFDRYHSQLTWLYTINMVLGLSLFYIHGKEMTRFSVQTKESR
;
A
#
# COMPACT_ATOMS: atom_id res chain seq x y z
N MET A 1 -27.31 8.32 -6.53
CA MET A 1 -26.55 7.30 -5.75
C MET A 1 -25.64 6.42 -6.60
N LYS A 2 -26.08 5.84 -7.74
CA LYS A 2 -25.23 5.02 -8.63
C LYS A 2 -23.92 5.69 -9.07
N ARG A 3 -23.96 6.99 -9.43
CA ARG A 3 -22.76 7.79 -9.78
C ARG A 3 -21.77 7.93 -8.62
N LEU A 4 -22.26 8.07 -7.39
CA LEU A 4 -21.43 8.26 -6.20
C LEU A 4 -20.71 6.95 -5.82
N VAL A 5 -21.41 5.82 -5.91
CA VAL A 5 -20.81 4.48 -5.76
C VAL A 5 -19.73 4.26 -6.84
N PHE A 6 -20.01 4.62 -8.10
CA PHE A 6 -19.04 4.49 -9.18
C PHE A 6 -17.77 5.31 -8.93
N ILE A 7 -17.90 6.59 -8.56
CA ILE A 7 -16.76 7.46 -8.25
C ILE A 7 -15.97 6.92 -7.05
N SER A 8 -16.65 6.50 -5.98
CA SER A 8 -16.00 5.91 -4.81
C SER A 8 -15.23 4.63 -5.15
N ASN A 9 -15.81 3.75 -5.97
CA ASN A 9 -15.16 2.54 -6.47
C ASN A 9 -13.93 2.85 -7.35
N TRP A 10 -14.04 3.85 -8.22
CA TRP A 10 -12.93 4.29 -9.05
C TRP A 10 -11.78 4.87 -8.23
N LEU A 11 -12.09 5.72 -7.23
CA LEU A 11 -11.09 6.29 -6.31
C LEU A 11 -10.41 5.21 -5.46
N TYR A 12 -11.16 4.19 -5.02
CA TYR A 12 -10.60 3.03 -4.31
C TYR A 12 -9.59 2.28 -5.19
N LEU A 13 -9.95 1.94 -6.43
CA LEU A 13 -9.05 1.24 -7.35
C LEU A 13 -7.84 2.09 -7.75
N PHE A 14 -8.04 3.39 -7.98
CA PHE A 14 -6.96 4.30 -8.29
C PHE A 14 -5.94 4.35 -7.14
N SER A 15 -6.43 4.47 -5.90
CA SER A 15 -5.59 4.48 -4.69
C SER A 15 -4.86 3.16 -4.48
N LEU A 16 -5.57 2.03 -4.66
CA LEU A 16 -4.96 0.70 -4.55
C LEU A 16 -3.92 0.46 -5.65
N SER A 17 -4.18 0.93 -6.87
CA SER A 17 -3.23 0.88 -7.98
C SER A 17 -1.97 1.68 -7.67
N LEU A 18 -2.15 2.92 -7.21
CA LEU A 18 -1.04 3.81 -6.88
C LEU A 18 -0.20 3.26 -5.73
N TRP A 19 -0.84 2.65 -4.73
CA TRP A 19 -0.14 1.96 -3.64
C TRP A 19 0.65 0.76 -4.16
N VAL A 20 0.03 -0.20 -4.85
CA VAL A 20 0.70 -1.44 -5.30
C VAL A 20 1.78 -1.14 -6.34
N ALA A 21 1.47 -0.34 -7.36
CA ALA A 21 2.43 0.05 -8.39
C ALA A 21 3.59 0.87 -7.79
N GLY A 22 3.30 1.74 -6.83
CA GLY A 22 4.32 2.51 -6.13
C GLY A 22 5.29 1.63 -5.34
N MET A 23 4.79 0.62 -4.61
CA MET A 23 5.66 -0.35 -3.91
C MET A 23 6.53 -1.12 -4.90
N PHE A 24 5.99 -1.51 -6.04
CA PHE A 24 6.73 -2.21 -7.10
C PHE A 24 7.82 -1.34 -7.71
N LEU A 25 7.50 -0.08 -8.04
CA LEU A 25 8.46 0.89 -8.60
C LEU A 25 9.58 1.22 -7.62
N LEU A 26 9.28 1.29 -6.31
CA LEU A 26 10.31 1.49 -5.31
C LEU A 26 11.31 0.32 -5.25
N GLY A 27 10.80 -0.92 -5.20
CA GLY A 27 11.65 -2.10 -5.03
C GLY A 27 12.50 -2.45 -6.23
N ILE A 28 12.06 -2.10 -7.45
CA ILE A 28 12.81 -2.40 -8.67
C ILE A 28 13.50 -1.16 -9.20
N LEU A 29 12.72 -0.13 -9.54
CA LEU A 29 13.23 0.98 -10.34
C LEU A 29 14.06 1.94 -9.49
N VAL A 30 13.54 2.38 -8.35
CA VAL A 30 14.26 3.30 -7.46
C VAL A 30 15.48 2.63 -6.84
N GLU A 31 15.35 1.39 -6.39
CA GLU A 31 16.49 0.67 -5.81
C GLU A 31 17.64 0.51 -6.83
N ILE A 32 17.35 0.11 -8.08
CA ILE A 32 18.36 0.02 -9.14
C ILE A 32 18.94 1.40 -9.44
N MET A 33 18.10 2.41 -9.71
CA MET A 33 18.57 3.75 -10.07
C MET A 33 19.45 4.37 -8.99
N VAL A 34 19.13 4.19 -7.72
CA VAL A 34 19.87 4.79 -6.62
C VAL A 34 21.09 3.95 -6.26
N ARG A 35 20.98 2.63 -6.11
CA ARG A 35 22.10 1.79 -5.64
C ARG A 35 23.12 1.48 -6.73
N VAL A 36 22.72 1.38 -7.99
CA VAL A 36 23.64 1.09 -9.09
C VAL A 36 24.37 2.34 -9.55
N ASN A 37 23.66 3.45 -9.77
CA ASN A 37 24.27 4.68 -10.28
C ASN A 37 25.08 5.45 -9.21
N LEU A 38 24.72 5.33 -7.92
CA LEU A 38 25.42 5.99 -6.83
C LEU A 38 26.23 5.00 -5.97
N LYS A 39 26.68 3.88 -6.56
CA LYS A 39 27.43 2.82 -5.86
C LYS A 39 28.68 3.35 -5.14
N ASP A 40 29.34 4.34 -5.72
CA ASP A 40 30.57 4.96 -5.20
C ASP A 40 30.27 6.05 -4.16
N GLN A 41 29.02 6.56 -4.13
CA GLN A 41 28.53 7.58 -3.22
C GLN A 41 27.45 7.03 -2.29
N LYS A 42 27.79 5.99 -1.53
CA LYS A 42 26.86 5.24 -0.65
C LYS A 42 26.06 6.15 0.30
N LEU A 43 26.65 7.23 0.78
CA LEU A 43 26.01 8.17 1.71
C LEU A 43 24.93 9.02 1.04
N VAL A 44 25.18 9.46 -0.20
CA VAL A 44 24.20 10.16 -1.04
C VAL A 44 23.07 9.23 -1.44
N ALA A 45 23.41 7.99 -1.83
CA ALA A 45 22.45 6.95 -2.17
C ALA A 45 21.49 6.65 -1.01
N SER A 46 22.01 6.44 0.19
CA SER A 46 21.20 6.24 1.41
C SER A 46 20.28 7.43 1.70
N THR A 47 20.80 8.66 1.60
CA THR A 47 20.00 9.87 1.86
C THR A 47 18.85 10.05 0.86
N ILE A 48 19.11 9.79 -0.43
CA ILE A 48 18.07 9.85 -1.47
C ILE A 48 17.03 8.75 -1.27
N MET A 49 17.48 7.51 -1.01
CA MET A 49 16.58 6.38 -0.75
C MET A 49 15.67 6.64 0.46
N ASN A 50 16.23 7.19 1.54
CA ASN A 50 15.48 7.55 2.74
C ASN A 50 14.42 8.63 2.46
N LYS A 51 14.76 9.67 1.68
CA LYS A 51 13.81 10.72 1.29
C LYS A 51 12.70 10.21 0.36
N ILE A 52 13.03 9.41 -0.65
CA ILE A 52 12.03 8.79 -1.55
C ILE A 52 11.14 7.84 -0.75
N MET A 53 11.78 7.11 0.16
CA MET A 53 11.20 6.52 1.36
C MET A 53 10.05 7.39 1.85
N ASP A 54 10.44 8.55 2.39
CA ASP A 54 9.68 9.35 3.31
C ASP A 54 8.25 9.78 2.93
N VAL A 55 8.02 10.73 2.02
CA VAL A 55 8.00 10.32 0.62
C VAL A 55 6.79 9.43 0.39
N PHE A 56 7.09 8.25 -0.11
CA PHE A 56 6.12 7.21 -0.42
C PHE A 56 5.29 6.74 0.78
N ASN A 57 5.86 6.46 1.95
CA ASN A 57 5.02 5.93 3.06
C ASN A 57 4.12 6.97 3.69
N ILE A 58 4.65 8.17 3.98
CA ILE A 58 3.90 9.17 4.74
C ILE A 58 2.90 9.85 3.84
N ASN A 59 3.32 10.29 2.64
CA ASN A 59 2.44 11.08 1.80
C ASN A 59 1.58 10.16 0.94
N ILE A 60 2.22 9.26 0.18
CA ILE A 60 1.51 8.48 -0.83
C ILE A 60 0.64 7.39 -0.18
N ILE A 61 1.20 6.52 0.65
CA ILE A 61 0.45 5.41 1.25
C ILE A 61 -0.67 5.93 2.17
N TYR A 62 -0.41 6.90 3.05
CA TYR A 62 -1.47 7.40 3.94
C TYR A 62 -2.58 8.13 3.19
N THR A 63 -2.26 8.83 2.09
CA THR A 63 -3.29 9.41 1.22
C THR A 63 -4.14 8.31 0.57
N CYS A 64 -3.50 7.27 0.02
CA CYS A 64 -4.20 6.13 -0.57
C CYS A 64 -5.11 5.45 0.46
N LEU A 65 -4.59 5.23 1.67
CA LEU A 65 -5.29 4.62 2.78
C LEU A 65 -6.53 5.43 3.17
N THR A 66 -6.38 6.76 3.29
CA THR A 66 -7.49 7.66 3.61
C THR A 66 -8.59 7.59 2.54
N ILE A 67 -8.23 7.63 1.26
CA ILE A 67 -9.19 7.55 0.15
C ILE A 67 -9.91 6.19 0.14
N MET A 68 -9.18 5.09 0.38
CA MET A 68 -9.75 3.74 0.42
C MET A 68 -10.71 3.56 1.59
N VAL A 69 -10.33 3.98 2.79
CA VAL A 69 -11.19 3.94 3.99
C VAL A 69 -12.44 4.80 3.79
N LEU A 70 -12.27 6.03 3.28
CA LEU A 70 -13.40 6.92 2.99
C LEU A 70 -14.37 6.28 1.99
N SER A 71 -13.85 5.61 0.97
CA SER A 71 -14.66 4.92 -0.02
C SER A 71 -15.48 3.77 0.60
N GLU A 72 -14.91 3.00 1.52
CA GLU A 72 -15.64 1.96 2.23
C GLU A 72 -16.69 2.53 3.19
N VAL A 73 -16.40 3.64 3.88
CA VAL A 73 -17.37 4.34 4.73
C VAL A 73 -18.55 4.87 3.91
N ILE A 74 -18.30 5.45 2.74
CA ILE A 74 -19.35 5.92 1.82
C ILE A 74 -20.26 4.75 1.40
N LYS A 75 -19.70 3.60 1.00
CA LYS A 75 -20.50 2.42 0.65
C LYS A 75 -21.32 1.90 1.82
N PHE A 76 -20.74 1.89 3.02
CA PHE A 76 -21.43 1.48 4.23
C PHE A 76 -22.62 2.40 4.54
N LEU A 77 -22.43 3.72 4.45
CA LEU A 77 -23.50 4.70 4.65
C LEU A 77 -24.61 4.56 3.61
N ILE A 78 -24.27 4.36 2.34
CA ILE A 78 -25.27 4.12 1.29
C ILE A 78 -26.05 2.85 1.58
N THR A 79 -25.39 1.77 2.00
CA THR A 79 -26.05 0.49 2.31
C THR A 79 -27.02 0.64 3.51
N LYS A 80 -26.65 1.44 4.52
CA LYS A 80 -27.46 1.60 5.74
C LYS A 80 -28.63 2.58 5.58
N TYR A 81 -28.46 3.64 4.79
CA TYR A 81 -29.42 4.75 4.71
C TYR A 81 -30.15 4.85 3.36
N SER A 82 -29.76 4.09 2.35
CA SER A 82 -30.44 4.11 1.05
C SER A 82 -31.56 3.09 0.99
N THR A 83 -32.76 3.54 0.65
CA THR A 83 -33.91 2.71 0.23
C THR A 83 -33.75 2.13 -1.18
N VAL A 84 -32.68 2.49 -1.90
CA VAL A 84 -32.40 2.00 -3.25
C VAL A 84 -31.55 0.74 -3.10
N GLY A 85 -32.10 -0.42 -3.46
CA GLY A 85 -31.49 -1.76 -3.32
C GLY A 85 -30.08 -1.87 -3.88
N TYR A 86 -29.09 -1.43 -3.09
CA TYR A 86 -27.68 -1.62 -3.34
C TYR A 86 -27.30 -2.95 -2.73
N GLU A 87 -27.27 -4.00 -3.55
CA GLU A 87 -26.69 -5.27 -3.14
C GLU A 87 -25.18 -5.25 -3.41
N PRO A 88 -24.34 -5.30 -2.37
CA PRO A 88 -22.90 -5.44 -2.56
C PRO A 88 -22.61 -6.80 -3.18
N GLN A 89 -22.13 -6.81 -4.43
CA GLN A 89 -21.69 -8.04 -5.10
C GLN A 89 -20.44 -8.57 -4.39
N VAL A 90 -20.57 -9.76 -3.81
CA VAL A 90 -19.47 -10.42 -3.11
C VAL A 90 -18.90 -11.50 -4.03
N VAL A 91 -17.61 -11.40 -4.36
CA VAL A 91 -16.92 -12.43 -5.17
C VAL A 91 -16.34 -13.55 -4.30
N THR A 92 -16.06 -13.25 -3.03
CA THR A 92 -15.48 -14.19 -2.07
C THR A 92 -16.55 -14.89 -1.23
N LYS A 93 -16.29 -16.13 -0.78
CA LYS A 93 -17.23 -16.92 0.02
C LYS A 93 -17.56 -16.27 1.38
N ARG A 94 -16.67 -15.41 1.89
CA ARG A 94 -16.85 -14.64 3.13
C ARG A 94 -17.01 -13.17 2.81
N ARG A 95 -18.13 -12.58 3.25
CA ARG A 95 -18.53 -11.18 3.03
C ARG A 95 -17.46 -10.14 3.42
N TYR A 96 -16.60 -10.45 4.40
CA TYR A 96 -15.63 -9.52 4.99
C TYR A 96 -14.19 -9.73 4.53
N THR A 97 -13.93 -10.59 3.54
CA THR A 97 -12.54 -10.93 3.14
C THR A 97 -11.77 -9.69 2.68
N ARG A 98 -12.43 -8.79 1.97
CA ARG A 98 -11.85 -7.54 1.45
C ARG A 98 -11.48 -6.59 2.57
N GLU A 99 -12.40 -6.38 3.51
CA GLU A 99 -12.21 -5.50 4.66
C GLU A 99 -11.09 -6.03 5.58
N VAL A 100 -11.00 -7.35 5.75
CA VAL A 100 -9.91 -7.99 6.49
C VAL A 100 -8.57 -7.75 5.80
N PHE A 101 -8.47 -7.93 4.48
CA PHE A 101 -7.22 -7.69 3.75
C PHE A 101 -6.80 -6.22 3.84
N LEU A 102 -7.75 -5.29 3.68
CA LEU A 102 -7.50 -3.87 3.83
C LEU A 102 -7.05 -3.52 5.26
N ALA A 103 -7.68 -4.09 6.27
CA ALA A 103 -7.31 -3.87 7.67
C ALA A 103 -5.89 -4.37 7.96
N VAL A 104 -5.52 -5.56 7.47
CA VAL A 104 -4.16 -6.09 7.62
C VAL A 104 -3.15 -5.20 6.89
N MET A 105 -3.43 -4.77 5.66
CA MET A 105 -2.57 -3.86 4.91
C MET A 105 -2.37 -2.52 5.62
N MET A 106 -3.43 -1.97 6.23
CA MET A 106 -3.38 -0.74 7.02
C MET A 106 -2.49 -0.90 8.26
N VAL A 107 -2.66 -1.97 9.03
CA VAL A 107 -1.82 -2.25 10.20
C VAL A 107 -0.35 -2.37 9.79
N LEU A 108 -0.06 -3.08 8.70
CA LEU A 108 1.30 -3.19 8.16
C LEU A 108 1.85 -1.84 7.71
N ALA A 109 1.07 -1.03 7.00
CA ALA A 109 1.49 0.29 6.55
C ALA A 109 1.84 1.23 7.71
N ILE A 110 0.98 1.25 8.74
CA ILE A 110 1.22 2.04 9.95
C ILE A 110 2.46 1.53 10.67
N TYR A 111 2.62 0.23 10.85
CA TYR A 111 3.80 -0.34 11.51
C TYR A 111 5.11 0.01 10.78
N ILE A 112 5.13 -0.15 9.46
CA ILE A 112 6.30 0.21 8.63
C ILE A 112 6.60 1.71 8.75
N GLY A 113 5.58 2.57 8.67
CA GLY A 113 5.75 4.01 8.68
C GLY A 113 6.12 4.60 10.04
N SER A 114 5.53 4.09 11.12
CA SER A 114 5.62 4.67 12.47
C SER A 114 6.66 4.02 13.39
N VAL A 115 7.00 2.74 13.16
CA VAL A 115 7.94 2.00 14.02
C VAL A 115 9.20 1.66 13.24
N LEU A 116 9.06 0.86 12.19
CA LEU A 116 10.22 0.24 11.53
C LEU A 116 11.11 1.27 10.82
N ARG A 117 10.51 2.30 10.22
CA ARG A 117 11.28 3.31 9.52
C ARG A 117 12.04 4.26 10.48
N PRO A 118 11.43 4.86 11.52
CA PRO A 118 12.19 5.65 12.48
C PRO A 118 13.38 4.88 13.08
N GLU A 119 13.19 3.60 13.40
CA GLU A 119 14.27 2.72 13.88
C GLU A 119 15.38 2.55 12.82
N MET A 120 15.00 2.35 11.55
CA MET A 120 15.96 2.24 10.45
C MET A 120 16.72 3.55 10.19
N HIS A 121 16.07 4.72 10.34
CA HIS A 121 16.73 6.03 10.23
C HIS A 121 17.76 6.24 11.35
N ALA A 122 17.40 5.90 12.59
CA ALA A 122 18.34 5.96 13.71
C ALA A 122 19.54 5.02 13.48
N MET A 123 19.29 3.81 12.99
CA MET A 123 20.33 2.83 12.68
C MET A 123 21.25 3.30 11.53
N ASP A 124 20.68 3.91 10.49
CA ASP A 124 21.44 4.47 9.37
C ASP A 124 22.32 5.65 9.80
N GLN A 125 21.85 6.49 10.73
CA GLN A 125 22.67 7.56 11.32
C GLN A 125 23.84 7.00 12.14
N LEU A 126 23.60 5.96 12.95
CA LEU A 126 24.67 5.30 13.73
C LEU A 126 25.70 4.62 12.82
N LYS A 127 25.24 3.98 11.74
CA LYS A 127 26.12 3.40 10.71
C LYS A 127 26.95 4.45 9.97
N LYS A 128 26.37 5.62 9.69
CA LYS A 128 27.09 6.76 9.09
C LYS A 128 28.16 7.32 10.04
N ALA A 129 27.90 7.33 11.35
CA ALA A 129 28.85 7.77 12.36
C ALA A 129 29.99 6.76 12.58
N ASN A 130 29.70 5.45 12.51
CA ASN A 130 30.66 4.37 12.77
C ASN A 130 30.71 3.34 11.62
N PRO A 131 31.30 3.70 10.47
CA PRO A 131 31.25 2.86 9.25
C PRO A 131 32.07 1.56 9.35
N ALA A 132 32.98 1.45 10.31
CA ALA A 132 33.83 0.26 10.51
C ALA A 132 33.18 -0.81 11.41
N ASP A 133 32.04 -0.53 12.05
CA ASP A 133 31.41 -1.48 12.96
C ASP A 133 30.51 -2.48 12.21
N GLN A 134 30.99 -3.72 12.12
CA GLN A 134 30.31 -4.81 11.44
C GLN A 134 29.00 -5.21 12.13
N LYS A 135 28.85 -4.98 13.45
CA LYS A 135 27.60 -5.29 14.18
C LYS A 135 26.46 -4.37 13.74
N LEU A 136 26.76 -3.09 13.56
CA LEU A 136 25.83 -2.07 13.05
C LEU A 136 25.37 -2.40 11.62
N GLN A 137 26.28 -2.93 10.79
CA GLN A 137 25.91 -3.38 9.44
C GLN A 137 24.94 -4.56 9.47
N ILE A 138 25.20 -5.59 10.30
CA ILE A 138 24.33 -6.77 10.42
C ILE A 138 22.93 -6.37 10.92
N GLN A 139 22.84 -5.45 11.88
CA GLN A 139 21.55 -4.95 12.38
C GLN A 139 20.80 -4.19 11.30
N PHE A 140 21.47 -3.30 10.57
CA PHE A 140 20.87 -2.58 9.46
C PHE A 140 20.33 -3.52 8.37
N ASP A 141 21.11 -4.54 7.99
CA ASP A 141 20.70 -5.49 6.95
C ASP A 141 19.49 -6.32 7.40
N ARG A 142 19.38 -6.64 8.70
CA ARG A 142 18.20 -7.29 9.28
C ARG A 142 16.95 -6.40 9.18
N TYR A 143 17.06 -5.12 9.55
CA TYR A 143 15.96 -4.17 9.43
C TYR A 143 15.53 -4.00 7.96
N HIS A 144 16.50 -3.87 7.06
CA HIS A 144 16.22 -3.78 5.63
C HIS A 144 15.49 -5.02 5.12
N SER A 145 15.94 -6.22 5.50
CA SER A 145 15.29 -7.48 5.10
C SER A 145 13.86 -7.57 5.63
N GLN A 146 13.64 -7.23 6.91
CA GLN A 146 12.30 -7.18 7.49
C GLN A 146 11.39 -6.20 6.76
N LEU A 147 11.89 -5.01 6.45
CA LEU A 147 11.17 -3.98 5.71
C LEU A 147 10.76 -4.50 4.31
N THR A 148 11.70 -5.05 3.56
CA THR A 148 11.44 -5.67 2.25
C THR A 148 10.38 -6.77 2.34
N TRP A 149 10.44 -7.62 3.36
CA TRP A 149 9.46 -8.68 3.56
C TRP A 149 8.06 -8.13 3.84
N LEU A 150 7.93 -7.16 4.74
CA LEU A 150 6.64 -6.56 5.06
C LEU A 150 6.01 -5.85 3.86
N TYR A 151 6.81 -5.16 3.04
CA TYR A 151 6.33 -4.60 1.77
C TYR A 151 5.88 -5.68 0.79
N THR A 152 6.62 -6.79 0.69
CA THR A 152 6.27 -7.90 -0.20
C THR A 152 4.93 -8.52 0.19
N ILE A 153 4.73 -8.78 1.49
CA ILE A 153 3.46 -9.28 2.03
C ILE A 153 2.33 -8.28 1.73
N ASN A 154 2.57 -6.99 1.99
CA ASN A 154 1.58 -5.93 1.74
C ASN A 154 1.22 -5.83 0.25
N MET A 155 2.20 -6.01 -0.64
CA MET A 155 2.01 -6.03 -2.09
C MET A 155 1.16 -7.24 -2.53
N VAL A 156 1.43 -8.44 -2.01
CA VAL A 156 0.63 -9.64 -2.30
C VAL A 156 -0.82 -9.46 -1.84
N LEU A 157 -1.02 -8.89 -0.65
CA LEU A 157 -2.36 -8.55 -0.16
C LEU A 157 -3.04 -7.50 -1.05
N GLY A 158 -2.30 -6.48 -1.48
CA GLY A 158 -2.79 -5.44 -2.38
C GLY A 158 -3.20 -5.97 -3.76
N LEU A 159 -2.39 -6.84 -4.35
CA LEU A 159 -2.73 -7.53 -5.60
C LEU A 159 -3.95 -8.44 -5.44
N SER A 160 -4.05 -9.13 -4.30
CA SER A 160 -5.22 -9.95 -4.00
C SER A 160 -6.49 -9.11 -3.87
N LEU A 161 -6.42 -7.95 -3.21
CA LEU A 161 -7.51 -6.97 -3.18
C LEU A 161 -7.85 -6.46 -4.57
N PHE A 162 -6.84 -6.19 -5.41
CA PHE A 162 -7.04 -5.72 -6.78
C PHE A 162 -7.81 -6.75 -7.61
N TYR A 163 -7.43 -8.03 -7.48
CA TYR A 163 -8.11 -9.14 -8.14
C TYR A 163 -9.56 -9.30 -7.68
N ILE A 164 -9.80 -9.28 -6.36
CA ILE A 164 -11.16 -9.40 -5.80
C ILE A 164 -12.03 -8.25 -6.31
N HIS A 165 -11.54 -7.02 -6.19
CA HIS A 165 -12.29 -5.83 -6.56
C HIS A 165 -12.53 -5.73 -8.07
N GLY A 166 -11.54 -6.11 -8.88
CA GLY A 166 -11.69 -6.20 -10.34
C GLY A 166 -12.79 -7.18 -10.74
N LYS A 167 -12.82 -8.38 -10.13
CA LYS A 167 -13.89 -9.35 -10.40
C LYS A 167 -15.27 -8.85 -9.95
N GLU A 168 -15.36 -8.14 -8.82
CA GLU A 168 -16.62 -7.53 -8.36
C GLU A 168 -17.17 -6.57 -9.41
N MET A 169 -16.33 -5.68 -9.94
CA MET A 169 -16.74 -4.71 -10.98
C MET A 169 -17.21 -5.36 -12.28
N THR A 170 -16.52 -6.41 -12.74
CA THR A 170 -16.94 -7.12 -13.96
C THR A 170 -18.33 -7.74 -13.83
N ARG A 171 -18.68 -8.30 -12.66
CA ARG A 171 -20.03 -8.85 -12.41
C ARG A 171 -21.11 -7.77 -12.36
N PHE A 172 -20.83 -6.62 -11.74
CA PHE A 172 -21.75 -5.48 -11.75
C PHE A 172 -22.07 -5.00 -13.17
N SER A 173 -21.08 -4.99 -14.08
CA SER A 173 -21.27 -4.60 -15.48
C SER A 173 -22.19 -5.55 -16.23
N VAL A 174 -22.04 -6.87 -16.02
CA VAL A 174 -22.86 -7.91 -16.66
C VAL A 174 -24.32 -7.83 -16.21
N GLN A 175 -24.59 -7.76 -14.90
CA GLN A 175 -25.97 -7.65 -14.39
C GLN A 175 -26.66 -6.34 -14.83
N THR A 176 -25.91 -5.23 -14.92
CA THR A 176 -26.48 -3.98 -15.41
C THR A 176 -26.93 -4.10 -16.87
N LYS A 177 -26.24 -4.91 -17.69
CA LYS A 177 -26.64 -5.19 -19.07
C LYS A 177 -27.85 -6.13 -19.17
N GLU A 178 -27.98 -7.10 -18.27
CA GLU A 178 -29.14 -8.02 -18.26
C GLU A 178 -30.42 -7.38 -17.70
N SER A 179 -30.30 -6.36 -16.84
CA SER A 179 -31.44 -5.63 -16.27
C SER A 179 -32.02 -4.52 -17.17
N ARG A 180 -31.55 -4.41 -18.42
CA ARG A 180 -31.87 -3.32 -19.35
C ARG A 180 -32.50 -3.87 -20.62
#